data_AF-K1SL12-F1
#
_entry.id   AF-K1SL12-F1
#
_cell.length_a   1.000
_cell.length_b   1.000
_cell.length_c   1.000
_cell.angle_alpha   90.00
_cell.angle_beta   90.00
_cell.angle_gamma   90.00
#
_symmetry.space_group_name_H-M   'P 1'
#
loop_
_entity.id
_entity.type
_entity.pdbx_description
1 polymer ?
#
loop_
_entity_poly.entity_id
_entity_poly.type
_entity_poly.pdbx_seq_one_letter_code
_entity_poly.pdbx_strand_id
1 'polypeptide(L)' 'DRNYTDIAPGDAIFFDWDGSGDADHVGIVVGVENGTVYTVEGNSSGDMCRYNSYPLGSSVIRGYGLMLWN' A
#
# COMPACT_ATOMS: atom_id res chain seq x y z
N ASP A 1 -3.90 -10.03 -1.45
CA ASP A 1 -3.64 -9.95 -2.91
C ASP A 1 -3.53 -8.48 -3.29
N ARG A 2 -2.69 -8.11 -4.26
CA ARG A 2 -2.59 -6.75 -4.82
C ARG A 2 -3.84 -6.32 -5.60
N ASN A 3 -4.67 -7.28 -6.03
CA ASN A 3 -5.95 -7.05 -6.71
C ASN A 3 -7.16 -7.07 -5.76
N TYR A 4 -6.94 -6.99 -4.45
CA TYR A 4 -8.03 -6.92 -3.48
C TYR A 4 -8.87 -5.66 -3.73
N THR A 5 -10.19 -5.79 -3.69
CA THR A 5 -11.11 -4.74 -4.16
C THR A 5 -11.74 -3.90 -3.05
N ASP A 6 -11.71 -4.38 -1.81
CA ASP A 6 -12.40 -3.75 -0.67
C ASP A 6 -11.41 -3.15 0.32
N ILE A 7 -10.50 -2.31 -0.19
CA ILE A 7 -9.43 -1.68 0.57
C ILE A 7 -9.98 -0.42 1.23
N ALA A 8 -9.70 -0.24 2.52
CA ALA A 8 -10.18 0.90 3.30
C ALA A 8 -9.02 1.72 3.89
N PRO A 9 -9.23 3.01 4.19
CA PRO A 9 -8.32 3.77 5.04
C PRO A 9 -8.05 3.04 6.36
N GLY A 10 -6.79 3.03 6.78
CA GLY A 10 -6.30 2.30 7.96
C GLY A 10 -5.72 0.93 7.64
N ASP A 11 -6.03 0.32 6.50
CA ASP A 11 -5.38 -0.92 6.07
C ASP A 11 -3.87 -0.73 5.91
N ALA A 12 -3.11 -1.78 6.22
CA ALA A 12 -1.70 -1.83 5.87
C ALA A 12 -1.54 -2.18 4.38
N ILE A 13 -0.56 -1.59 3.72
CA ILE A 13 -0.15 -1.96 2.36
C ILE A 13 1.31 -2.40 2.39
N PHE A 14 1.61 -3.51 1.72
CA PHE A 14 2.97 -4.07 1.63
C PHE A 14 3.46 -4.00 0.19
N PHE A 15 4.75 -3.73 0.02
CA PHE A 15 5.40 -3.62 -1.28
C PHE A 15 6.46 -4.71 -1.48
N ASP A 16 6.59 -5.15 -2.72
CA ASP A 16 7.57 -6.11 -3.22
C ASP A 16 8.19 -5.47 -4.47
N TRP A 17 9.25 -4.70 -4.24
CA TRP A 17 9.88 -3.85 -5.25
C TRP A 17 10.75 -4.67 -6.20
N ASP A 18 11.37 -5.74 -5.71
CA ASP A 18 12.25 -6.61 -6.48
C ASP A 18 11.52 -7.82 -7.11
N GLY A 19 10.27 -8.07 -6.74
CA GLY A 19 9.46 -9.16 -7.26
C GLY A 19 9.81 -10.53 -6.67
N SER A 20 10.50 -10.56 -5.52
CA SER A 20 10.89 -11.78 -4.81
C SER A 20 9.71 -12.54 -4.23
N GLY A 21 8.58 -11.85 -4.00
CA GLY A 21 7.41 -12.38 -3.30
C GLY A 21 7.44 -12.14 -1.78
N ASP A 22 8.51 -11.56 -1.26
CA ASP A 22 8.61 -11.06 0.12
C ASP A 22 8.26 -9.56 0.18
N ALA A 23 7.98 -9.06 1.39
CA ALA A 23 7.67 -7.64 1.57
C ALA A 23 8.95 -6.84 1.90
N ASP A 24 9.28 -5.86 1.06
CA ASP A 24 10.39 -4.93 1.25
C ASP A 24 10.01 -3.74 2.12
N HIS A 25 8.75 -3.30 1.99
CA HIS A 25 8.28 -2.05 2.57
C HIS A 25 6.82 -2.12 3.01
N VAL A 26 6.43 -1.21 3.90
CA VAL A 26 5.07 -1.11 4.42
C VAL A 26 4.62 0.34 4.55
N GLY A 27 3.35 0.58 4.27
CA GLY A 27 2.66 1.85 4.46
C GLY A 27 1.29 1.66 5.09
N ILE A 28 0.62 2.79 5.34
CA ILE A 28 -0.80 2.82 5.72
C ILE A 28 -1.60 3.40 4.58
N VAL A 29 -2.69 2.73 4.19
CA VAL A 29 -3.67 3.25 3.26
C VAL A 29 -4.43 4.39 3.92
N VAL A 30 -4.52 5.54 3.25
CA VAL A 30 -5.30 6.70 3.72
C VAL A 30 -6.47 7.02 2.80
N GLY A 31 -6.60 6.33 1.67
CA GLY A 31 -7.72 6.49 0.74
C GLY A 31 -7.57 5.62 -0.50
N VAL A 32 -8.70 5.40 -1.19
CA VAL A 32 -8.75 4.78 -2.50
C VAL A 32 -9.74 5.57 -3.35
N GLU A 33 -9.31 6.02 -4.53
CA GLU A 33 -10.16 6.77 -5.45
C GLU A 33 -9.77 6.46 -6.89
N ASN A 34 -10.75 6.28 -7.78
CA ASN A 34 -10.55 6.16 -9.23
C ASN A 34 -9.45 5.15 -9.65
N GLY A 35 -9.39 3.99 -8.98
CA GLY A 35 -8.40 2.95 -9.28
C GLY A 35 -6.99 3.25 -8.75
N THR A 36 -6.84 4.22 -7.85
CA THR A 36 -5.58 4.60 -7.21
C THR A 36 -5.70 4.42 -5.70
N VAL A 37 -4.71 3.79 -5.08
CA VAL A 37 -4.54 3.75 -3.62
C VAL A 37 -3.60 4.87 -3.18
N TYR A 38 -3.96 5.54 -2.10
CA TYR A 38 -3.20 6.62 -1.49
C TYR A 38 -2.68 6.18 -0.13
N THR A 39 -1.46 6.56 0.17
CA THR A 39 -0.71 6.00 1.29
C THR A 39 0.07 7.07 2.05
N VAL A 40 0.32 6.80 3.33
CA VAL A 40 1.33 7.50 4.12
C VAL A 40 2.38 6.46 4.53
N GLU A 41 3.63 6.76 4.21
CA GLU A 41 4.76 5.83 4.33
C GLU A 41 5.94 6.52 5.00
N GLY A 42 6.53 5.85 6.00
CA GLY A 42 7.80 6.26 6.60
C GLY A 42 8.99 5.86 5.71
N ASN A 43 10.15 6.49 5.93
CA ASN A 43 11.35 6.23 5.12
C ASN A 43 11.10 6.28 3.59
N SER A 44 10.17 7.13 3.17
CA SER A 44 9.80 7.24 1.76
C SER A 44 10.60 8.38 1.13
N SER A 45 11.59 8.00 0.31
CA SER A 45 12.50 8.90 -0.41
C SER A 45 13.16 9.96 0.48
N GLY A 46 14.25 9.58 1.16
CA GLY A 46 15.06 10.48 1.98
C GLY A 46 14.66 10.47 3.45
N ASP A 47 14.49 9.28 4.04
CA ASP A 47 14.34 9.05 5.48
C ASP A 47 13.23 9.88 6.15
N MET A 48 12.14 10.12 5.43
CA MET A 48 11.02 10.94 5.91
C MET A 48 9.66 10.29 5.67
N CYS A 49 8.65 10.80 6.38
CA CYS A 49 7.27 10.42 6.15
C CYS A 49 6.73 11.18 4.92
N ARG A 50 6.10 10.46 3.97
CA ARG A 50 5.49 11.07 2.79
C ARG A 50 4.14 10.47 2.45
N TYR A 51 3.39 11.27 1.69
CA TYR A 51 2.21 10.84 0.99
C TYR A 51 2.60 10.34 -0.41
N ASN A 52 2.15 9.15 -0.78
CA ASN A 52 2.34 8.57 -2.11
C ASN A 52 1.04 8.00 -2.65
N SER A 53 1.04 7.68 -3.94
CA SER A 53 -0.06 7.02 -4.61
C SER A 53 0.41 5.99 -5.63
N TYR A 54 -0.40 4.94 -5.78
CA TYR A 54 -0.09 3.83 -6.68
C TYR A 54 -1.37 3.38 -7.39
N PRO A 55 -1.30 2.98 -8.67
CA PRO A 55 -2.41 2.28 -9.30
C PRO A 55 -2.75 1.00 -8.53
N LEU A 56 -4.04 0.68 -8.39
CA LEU A 56 -4.47 -0.63 -7.89
C LEU A 56 -3.90 -1.74 -8.78
N GLY A 57 -3.52 -2.86 -8.16
CA GLY A 57 -2.90 -3.97 -8.87
C GLY A 57 -1.48 -3.71 -9.38
N SER A 58 -0.87 -2.56 -9.06
CA SER A 58 0.51 -2.24 -9.43
C SER A 58 1.48 -3.37 -9.10
N SER A 59 2.46 -3.60 -9.96
CA SER A 59 3.35 -4.75 -9.84
C SER A 59 4.18 -4.73 -8.56
N VAL A 60 4.42 -3.53 -8.01
CA VAL A 60 5.19 -3.31 -6.78
C VAL A 60 4.38 -3.51 -5.51
N ILE A 61 3.05 -3.66 -5.62
CA ILE A 61 2.20 -3.96 -4.47
C ILE A 61 2.21 -5.46 -4.24
N ARG A 62 2.60 -5.87 -3.03
CA ARG A 62 2.57 -7.26 -2.60
C ARG A 62 1.18 -7.69 -2.12
N GLY A 63 0.48 -6.78 -1.45
CA GLY A 63 -0.86 -7.00 -0.93
C GLY A 63 -1.19 -6.07 0.24
N TYR A 64 -2.31 -6.38 0.90
CA TYR A 64 -2.89 -5.56 1.96
C TYR A 64 -3.09 -6.39 3.23
N GLY A 65 -2.89 -5.75 4.38
CA GLY A 65 -3.27 -6.26 5.70
C GLY A 65 -4.53 -5.53 6.16
N LEU A 66 -5.64 -6.26 6.20
CA LEU A 66 -6.96 -5.67 6.40
C LEU A 66 -7.22 -5.38 7.88
N MET A 67 -7.57 -4.14 8.18
CA MET A 67 -8.08 -3.75 9.48
C MET A 67 -9.55 -4.16 9.58
N LEU A 68 -9.84 -5.07 10.51
CA LEU A 68 -11.22 -5.45 10.80
C LEU A 68 -11.85 -4.38 11.69
N TRP A 69 -12.60 -3.48 11.07
CA TRP A 69 -13.45 -2.53 11.76
C TRP A 69 -14.80 -3.19 12.04
N ASN A 70 -15.16 -3.28 13.32
CA ASN A 70 -16.40 -3.87 13.82
C ASN A 70 -17.53 -2.84 13.97
#